data_AF-A0A7S3JD92-F1
#
_entry.id   AF-A0A7S3JD92-F1
#
_cell.length_a   1.000
_cell.length_b   1.000
_cell.length_c   1.000
_cell.angle_alpha   90.00
_cell.angle_beta   90.00
_cell.angle_gamma   90.00
#
_symmetry.space_group_name_H-M   'P 1'
#
loop_
_entity.id
_entity.type
_entity.pdbx_description
1 polymer ?
#
loop_
_entity_poly.entity_id
_entity_poly.type
_entity_poly.pdbx_seq_one_letter_code
_entity_poly.pdbx_strand_id
1 'polypeptide(L)'
;MPTFMLSPDVKVKYELSDEQPEQNFDPDNFRSTKRVRVTLDQSEIQEMYDYRLPQERREILEKLLAKYVGTHKFHNYTKQGKAKDKNMQRFMMDINVLEYKVYDGIEFARVFLRGQSFLYNQIRKMMGGVFLIMHYGLPESFIDNTLKDNDVNVPTAPGEGLMLNRVAYDRYNNNRKKDIPEPVKPWDSKTEELENFRIGLVNYIC
;
A
#
# COMPACT_ATOMS: atom_id res chain seq x y z
N MET A 1 -13.11 10.78 -3.16
CA MET A 1 -12.25 10.39 -2.01
C MET A 1 -11.34 9.26 -2.46
N PRO A 2 -10.02 9.29 -2.17
CA PRO A 2 -9.15 8.17 -2.52
C PRO A 2 -9.66 6.91 -1.79
N THR A 3 -9.83 5.80 -2.51
CA THR A 3 -10.37 4.50 -2.04
C THR A 3 -9.56 3.85 -0.89
N PHE A 4 -8.57 4.55 -0.36
CA PHE A 4 -7.49 4.03 0.47
C PHE A 4 -7.26 4.86 1.74
N MET A 5 -8.15 5.82 2.00
CA MET A 5 -8.25 6.53 3.27
C MET A 5 -9.23 5.77 4.16
N LEU A 6 -8.82 5.44 5.38
CA LEU A 6 -9.75 4.96 6.40
C LEU A 6 -10.54 6.17 6.91
N SER A 7 -11.86 6.09 6.82
CA SER A 7 -12.79 7.16 7.16
C SER A 7 -13.79 6.66 8.20
N PRO A 8 -14.57 7.55 8.83
CA PRO A 8 -15.79 7.13 9.49
C PRO A 8 -16.73 6.45 8.48
N ASP A 9 -17.73 5.74 8.99
CA ASP A 9 -18.78 5.10 8.19
C ASP A 9 -19.76 6.16 7.61
N VAL A 10 -19.24 7.10 6.84
CA VAL A 10 -20.01 8.15 6.16
C VAL A 10 -20.55 7.58 4.84
N LYS A 11 -21.85 7.75 4.58
CA LYS A 11 -22.48 7.30 3.34
C LYS A 11 -22.15 8.24 2.17
N VAL A 12 -21.01 8.02 1.52
CA VAL A 12 -20.62 8.78 0.33
C VAL A 12 -21.61 8.54 -0.82
N LYS A 13 -22.19 9.61 -1.38
CA LYS A 13 -23.01 9.54 -2.59
C LYS A 13 -22.11 9.57 -3.82
N TYR A 14 -22.25 8.57 -4.67
CA TYR A 14 -21.52 8.47 -5.93
C TYR A 14 -22.46 8.79 -7.09
N GLU A 15 -22.16 9.86 -7.82
CA GLU A 15 -22.88 10.20 -9.07
C GLU A 15 -21.97 9.93 -10.27
N LEU A 16 -22.49 9.20 -11.25
CA LEU A 16 -21.82 8.99 -12.53
C LEU A 16 -21.95 10.28 -13.35
N SER A 17 -20.82 10.87 -13.75
CA SER A 17 -20.84 11.98 -14.69
C SER A 17 -20.49 11.50 -16.09
N ASP A 18 -21.40 11.71 -17.05
CA ASP A 18 -21.14 11.50 -18.47
C ASP A 18 -20.55 12.80 -19.06
N GLU A 19 -19.23 12.88 -19.22
CA GLU A 19 -18.62 13.96 -20.02
C GLU A 19 -18.71 13.59 -21.51
N GLN A 20 -19.14 14.56 -22.34
CA GLN A 20 -19.10 14.43 -23.81
C GLN A 20 -17.62 14.37 -24.26
N PRO A 21 -17.29 13.53 -25.26
CA PRO A 21 -15.91 13.36 -25.70
C PRO A 21 -15.31 14.69 -26.21
N GLU A 22 -14.06 14.97 -25.84
CA GLU A 22 -13.32 16.14 -26.32
C GLU A 22 -13.17 16.11 -27.85
N GLN A 23 -13.00 17.28 -28.48
CA GLN A 23 -13.03 17.49 -29.94
C GLN A 23 -11.98 16.69 -30.76
N ASN A 24 -11.08 15.95 -30.11
CA ASN A 24 -10.11 15.03 -30.74
C ASN A 24 -10.30 13.60 -30.21
N PHE A 25 -11.46 13.02 -30.50
CA PHE A 25 -11.82 11.65 -30.14
C PHE A 25 -11.20 10.63 -31.09
N ASP A 26 -10.24 9.84 -30.61
CA ASP A 26 -9.73 8.64 -31.30
C ASP A 26 -10.56 7.40 -30.86
N PRO A 27 -11.44 6.86 -31.72
CA PRO A 27 -12.30 5.74 -31.38
C PRO A 27 -11.54 4.44 -31.06
N ASP A 28 -10.33 4.25 -31.61
CA ASP A 28 -9.56 3.01 -31.44
C ASP A 28 -8.79 2.97 -30.10
N ASN A 29 -8.68 4.11 -29.41
CA ASN A 29 -8.01 4.25 -28.11
C ASN A 29 -8.95 4.65 -26.96
N PHE A 30 -10.26 4.73 -27.21
CA PHE A 30 -11.23 5.14 -26.20
C PHE A 30 -11.49 4.03 -25.18
N ARG A 31 -10.86 4.15 -24.00
CA ARG A 31 -11.37 3.50 -22.78
C ARG A 31 -12.43 4.41 -22.20
N SER A 32 -13.66 3.95 -22.06
CA SER A 32 -14.71 4.70 -21.36
C SER A 32 -14.28 4.95 -19.91
N THR A 33 -13.64 6.09 -19.64
CA THR A 33 -13.35 6.55 -18.29
C THR A 33 -14.62 7.15 -17.72
N LYS A 34 -15.42 6.33 -17.03
CA LYS A 34 -16.49 6.86 -16.17
C LYS A 34 -15.81 7.58 -15.00
N ARG A 35 -15.94 8.91 -14.97
CA ARG A 35 -15.55 9.70 -13.79
C ARG A 35 -16.70 9.64 -12.80
N VAL A 36 -16.36 9.41 -11.53
CA VAL A 36 -17.34 9.40 -10.44
C VAL A 36 -17.18 10.72 -9.70
N ARG A 37 -18.22 11.54 -9.70
CA ARG A 37 -18.24 12.76 -8.91
C ARG A 37 -18.67 12.38 -7.50
N VAL A 38 -17.83 12.75 -6.53
CA VAL A 38 -18.12 12.59 -5.11
C VAL A 38 -18.52 13.96 -4.59
N THR A 39 -19.75 14.08 -4.10
CA THR A 39 -20.23 15.26 -3.38
C THR A 39 -20.22 14.95 -1.89
N LEU A 40 -19.51 15.76 -1.12
CA LEU A 40 -19.50 15.73 0.35
C LEU A 40 -19.97 17.10 0.83
N ASP A 41 -20.85 17.12 1.82
CA ASP A 41 -21.22 18.36 2.49
C ASP A 41 -20.11 18.82 3.46
N GLN A 42 -20.22 20.06 3.96
CA GLN A 42 -19.19 20.61 4.85
C GLN A 42 -19.08 19.85 6.18
N SER A 43 -20.19 19.30 6.69
CA SER A 43 -20.19 18.49 7.91
C SER A 43 -19.48 17.15 7.72
N GLU A 44 -19.73 16.46 6.61
CA GLU A 44 -19.08 15.19 6.26
C GLU A 44 -17.57 15.37 6.05
N ILE A 45 -17.17 16.49 5.43
CA ILE A 45 -15.76 16.85 5.33
C ILE A 45 -15.18 17.03 6.73
N GLN A 46 -15.84 17.77 7.62
CA GLN A 46 -15.35 17.99 8.97
C GLN A 46 -15.24 16.67 9.76
N GLU A 47 -16.23 15.77 9.67
CA GLU A 47 -16.18 14.44 10.29
C GLU A 47 -14.99 13.60 9.76
N MET A 48 -14.65 13.72 8.48
CA MET A 48 -13.47 13.06 7.93
C MET A 48 -12.17 13.62 8.50
N TYR A 49 -12.05 14.94 8.68
CA TYR A 49 -10.88 15.56 9.29
C TYR A 49 -10.77 15.25 10.79
N ASP A 50 -11.88 15.13 11.50
CA ASP A 50 -11.89 14.81 12.93
C ASP A 50 -11.66 13.33 13.22
N TYR A 51 -11.79 12.47 12.19
CA TYR A 51 -11.62 11.03 12.33
C TYR A 51 -10.22 10.65 12.79
N ARG A 52 -10.15 9.84 13.85
CA ARG A 52 -8.94 9.15 14.31
C ARG A 52 -9.23 7.67 14.36
N LEU A 53 -8.30 6.85 13.88
CA LEU A 53 -8.49 5.40 13.83
C LEU A 53 -8.61 4.87 15.27
N PRO A 54 -9.76 4.31 15.70
CA PRO A 54 -9.94 3.81 17.06
C PRO A 54 -9.00 2.65 17.37
N GLN A 55 -8.63 2.48 18.65
CA GLN A 55 -7.68 1.47 19.09
C GLN A 55 -8.03 0.05 18.61
N GLU A 56 -9.29 -0.36 18.70
CA GLU A 56 -9.77 -1.66 18.20
C GLU A 56 -9.47 -1.84 16.70
N ARG A 57 -9.65 -0.78 15.90
CA ARG A 57 -9.36 -0.81 14.46
C ARG A 57 -7.86 -0.79 14.16
N ARG A 58 -7.03 -0.22 15.05
CA ARG A 58 -5.56 -0.31 14.97
C ARG A 58 -5.08 -1.75 15.18
N GLU A 59 -5.64 -2.43 16.17
CA GLU A 59 -5.35 -3.84 16.45
C GLU A 59 -5.74 -4.75 15.28
N ILE A 60 -6.90 -4.49 14.65
CA ILE A 60 -7.29 -5.18 13.42
C ILE A 60 -6.27 -4.91 12.30
N LEU A 61 -5.88 -3.66 12.07
CA LEU A 61 -4.89 -3.32 11.05
C LEU A 61 -3.57 -4.09 11.26
N GLU A 62 -3.02 -4.07 12.48
CA GLU A 62 -1.79 -4.77 12.83
C GLU A 62 -1.93 -6.29 12.65
N LYS A 63 -3.05 -6.87 13.10
CA LYS A 63 -3.36 -8.29 12.92
C LYS A 63 -3.42 -8.68 11.43
N LEU A 64 -4.03 -7.86 10.59
CA LEU A 64 -4.12 -8.09 9.15
C LEU A 64 -2.76 -8.00 8.47
N LEU A 65 -1.94 -7.02 8.85
CA LEU A 65 -0.57 -6.87 8.33
C LEU A 65 0.31 -8.06 8.73
N ALA A 66 0.19 -8.54 9.96
CA ALA A 66 0.94 -9.68 10.48
C ALA A 66 0.71 -10.97 9.67
N LYS A 67 -0.46 -11.16 9.05
CA LYS A 67 -0.75 -12.32 8.19
C LYS A 67 0.20 -12.46 7.00
N TYR A 68 0.80 -11.36 6.55
CA TYR A 68 1.75 -11.38 5.43
C TYR A 68 3.17 -11.75 5.84
N VAL A 69 3.51 -11.72 7.13
CA VAL A 69 4.84 -12.07 7.62
C VAL A 69 5.10 -13.56 7.37
N GLY A 70 6.33 -13.90 6.98
CA GLY A 70 6.73 -15.24 6.60
C GLY A 70 6.82 -15.45 5.08
N THR A 71 6.92 -16.72 4.68
CA THR A 71 7.06 -17.12 3.28
C THR A 71 5.70 -17.51 2.72
N HIS A 72 5.21 -16.74 1.74
CA HIS A 72 3.92 -16.99 1.10
C HIS A 72 4.00 -16.92 -0.42
N LYS A 73 2.99 -17.44 -1.10
CA LYS A 73 2.80 -17.24 -2.54
C LYS A 73 2.01 -15.94 -2.77
N PHE A 74 2.65 -14.99 -3.44
CA PHE A 74 2.10 -13.67 -3.71
C PHE A 74 1.64 -13.52 -5.18
N HIS A 75 1.22 -14.61 -5.84
CA HIS A 75 0.78 -14.57 -7.25
C HIS A 75 -0.44 -13.67 -7.44
N ASN A 76 -1.37 -13.66 -6.49
CA ASN A 76 -2.53 -12.75 -6.50
C ASN A 76 -2.17 -11.27 -6.24
N TYR A 77 -0.93 -11.01 -5.82
CA TYR A 77 -0.41 -9.68 -5.49
C TYR A 77 0.47 -9.08 -6.58
N THR A 78 0.54 -9.68 -7.76
CA THR A 78 1.24 -9.12 -8.92
C THR A 78 0.38 -9.23 -10.18
N LYS A 79 0.70 -8.44 -11.20
CA LYS A 79 0.12 -8.64 -12.52
C LYS A 79 0.69 -9.94 -13.11
N GLN A 80 -0.16 -10.75 -13.77
CA GLN A 80 0.22 -12.00 -14.45
C GLN A 80 0.84 -13.08 -13.55
N GLY A 81 0.69 -12.99 -12.23
CA GLY A 81 1.11 -14.05 -11.33
C GLY A 81 0.31 -15.33 -11.56
N LYS A 82 0.98 -16.48 -11.50
CA LYS A 82 0.34 -17.80 -11.65
C LYS A 82 0.53 -18.60 -10.37
N ALA A 83 -0.54 -19.16 -9.80
CA ALA A 83 -0.50 -19.93 -8.55
C ALA A 83 0.52 -21.11 -8.57
N LYS A 84 0.73 -21.71 -9.74
CA LYS A 84 1.67 -22.84 -9.93
C LYS A 84 3.13 -22.41 -10.10
N ASP A 85 3.41 -21.13 -10.29
CA ASP A 85 4.78 -20.64 -10.49
C ASP A 85 5.50 -20.48 -9.15
N LYS A 86 6.59 -21.24 -8.97
CA LYS A 86 7.44 -21.20 -7.77
C LYS A 86 8.07 -19.82 -7.56
N ASN A 87 8.28 -19.05 -8.63
CA ASN A 87 8.84 -17.70 -8.55
C ASN A 87 7.88 -16.68 -7.95
N MET A 88 6.65 -17.06 -7.61
CA MET A 88 5.69 -16.19 -6.94
C MET A 88 5.83 -16.19 -5.42
N GLN A 89 6.74 -17.00 -4.86
CA GLN A 89 7.02 -17.00 -3.43
C GLN A 89 7.86 -15.79 -3.02
N ARG A 90 7.47 -15.12 -1.95
CA ARG A 90 8.25 -14.04 -1.32
C ARG A 90 8.29 -14.25 0.18
N PHE A 91 9.38 -13.77 0.77
CA PHE A 91 9.59 -13.79 2.22
C PHE A 91 9.48 -12.37 2.77
N MET A 92 8.43 -12.13 3.54
CA MET A 92 8.24 -10.91 4.31
C MET A 92 8.86 -11.13 5.68
N MET A 93 9.91 -10.37 5.97
CA MET A 93 10.68 -10.53 7.21
C MET A 93 9.95 -9.88 8.38
N ASP A 94 9.39 -8.70 8.17
CA ASP A 94 8.82 -7.89 9.24
C ASP A 94 7.85 -6.85 8.66
N ILE A 95 6.75 -6.59 9.36
CA ILE A 95 5.75 -5.59 8.99
C ILE A 95 5.19 -4.99 10.27
N ASN A 96 5.34 -3.68 10.47
CA ASN A 96 4.90 -2.98 11.68
C ASN A 96 4.26 -1.64 11.35
N VAL A 97 3.30 -1.22 12.16
CA VAL A 97 2.87 0.18 12.21
C VAL A 97 3.82 0.91 13.17
N LEU A 98 4.56 1.90 12.68
CA LEU A 98 5.55 2.62 13.47
C LEU A 98 4.91 3.70 14.34
N GLU A 99 3.95 4.42 13.78
CA GLU A 99 3.31 5.57 14.43
C GLU A 99 1.97 5.90 13.76
N TYR A 100 1.10 6.56 14.53
CA TYR A 100 -0.07 7.28 14.05
C TYR A 100 0.18 8.76 14.32
N LYS A 101 0.14 9.60 13.28
CA LYS A 101 0.48 11.01 13.40
C LYS A 101 -0.42 11.88 12.53
N VAL A 102 -0.81 13.02 13.08
CA VAL A 102 -1.68 13.98 12.40
C VAL A 102 -0.84 14.98 11.61
N TYR A 103 -1.20 15.18 10.35
CA TYR A 103 -0.67 16.18 9.43
C TYR A 103 -1.86 16.92 8.82
N ASP A 104 -1.86 18.25 8.90
CA ASP A 104 -2.93 19.11 8.38
C ASP A 104 -4.36 18.64 8.72
N GLY A 105 -4.52 18.19 9.97
CA GLY A 105 -5.79 17.70 10.51
C GLY A 105 -6.12 16.24 10.21
N ILE A 106 -5.40 15.57 9.29
CA ILE A 106 -5.63 14.18 8.89
C ILE A 106 -4.65 13.26 9.62
N GLU A 107 -5.15 12.16 10.21
CA GLU A 107 -4.29 11.14 10.83
C GLU A 107 -3.74 10.14 9.81
N PHE A 108 -2.42 9.95 9.81
CA PHE A 108 -1.70 9.00 8.98
C PHE A 108 -1.10 7.88 9.82
N ALA A 109 -1.18 6.65 9.30
CA ALA A 109 -0.51 5.47 9.87
C ALA A 109 0.75 5.14 9.06
N ARG A 110 1.92 5.19 9.69
CA ARG A 110 3.18 4.88 9.01
C ARG A 110 3.48 3.39 9.11
N VAL A 111 3.25 2.66 8.01
CA VAL A 111 3.54 1.22 7.93
C VAL A 111 4.94 0.98 7.39
N PHE A 112 5.75 0.26 8.16
CA PHE A 112 7.07 -0.22 7.74
C PHE A 112 6.99 -1.66 7.28
N LEU A 113 7.54 -1.95 6.09
CA LEU A 113 7.62 -3.30 5.55
C LEU A 113 9.07 -3.65 5.23
N ARG A 114 9.52 -4.81 5.70
CA ARG A 114 10.80 -5.41 5.36
C ARG A 114 10.57 -6.75 4.67
N GLY A 115 10.98 -6.85 3.41
CA GLY A 115 10.92 -8.08 2.63
C GLY A 115 12.27 -8.41 2.02
N GLN A 116 12.50 -9.69 1.72
CA GLN A 116 13.70 -10.11 0.99
C GLN A 116 13.69 -9.62 -0.46
N SER A 117 12.51 -9.61 -1.08
CA SER A 117 12.26 -9.08 -2.42
C SER A 117 10.76 -8.82 -2.56
N PHE A 118 10.38 -8.04 -3.56
CA PHE A 118 8.99 -7.73 -3.86
C PHE A 118 8.68 -8.00 -5.33
N LEU A 119 7.47 -8.49 -5.61
CA LEU A 119 6.90 -8.54 -6.96
C LEU A 119 6.39 -7.16 -7.37
N TYR A 120 6.13 -6.98 -8.67
CA TYR A 120 5.56 -5.75 -9.20
C TYR A 120 4.19 -5.45 -8.55
N ASN A 121 4.01 -4.23 -8.04
CA ASN A 121 2.84 -3.78 -7.28
C ASN A 121 2.47 -4.59 -6.02
N GLN A 122 3.32 -5.50 -5.54
CA GLN A 122 3.01 -6.38 -4.40
C GLN A 122 2.55 -5.61 -3.17
N ILE A 123 3.34 -4.63 -2.72
CA ILE A 123 3.04 -3.85 -1.51
C ILE A 123 1.72 -3.09 -1.67
N ARG A 124 1.50 -2.47 -2.83
CA ARG A 124 0.25 -1.75 -3.13
C ARG A 124 -0.96 -2.68 -3.12
N LYS A 125 -0.82 -3.91 -3.61
CA LYS A 125 -1.89 -4.91 -3.55
C LYS A 125 -2.08 -5.48 -2.14
N MET A 126 -1.01 -5.63 -1.35
CA MET A 126 -1.11 -6.03 0.06
C MET A 126 -1.98 -5.04 0.83
N MET A 127 -1.70 -3.74 0.69
CA MET A 127 -2.52 -2.68 1.29
C MET A 127 -3.94 -2.68 0.73
N GLY A 128 -4.11 -2.86 -0.59
CA GLY A 128 -5.43 -3.02 -1.21
C GLY A 128 -6.28 -4.11 -0.55
N GLY A 129 -5.70 -5.27 -0.23
CA GLY A 129 -6.39 -6.34 0.48
C GLY A 129 -6.78 -5.98 1.92
N VAL A 130 -5.91 -5.24 2.63
CA VAL A 130 -6.22 -4.72 3.98
C VAL A 130 -7.39 -3.74 3.93
N PHE A 131 -7.40 -2.84 2.95
CA PHE A 131 -8.48 -1.86 2.79
C PHE A 131 -9.82 -2.50 2.44
N LEU A 132 -9.84 -3.60 1.69
CA LEU A 132 -11.07 -4.37 1.46
C LEU A 132 -11.71 -4.86 2.75
N ILE A 133 -10.91 -5.34 3.70
CA ILE A 133 -11.41 -5.82 4.99
C ILE A 133 -11.84 -4.63 5.86
N MET A 134 -10.96 -3.63 5.98
CA MET A 134 -11.19 -2.49 6.87
C MET A 134 -12.36 -1.61 6.40
N HIS A 135 -12.50 -1.35 5.11
CA HIS A 135 -13.50 -0.40 4.59
C HIS A 135 -14.78 -1.09 4.12
N TYR A 136 -14.67 -2.29 3.54
CA TYR A 136 -15.83 -2.99 2.96
C TYR A 136 -16.30 -4.18 3.79
N GLY A 137 -15.72 -4.42 4.97
CA GLY A 137 -16.18 -5.44 5.91
C GLY A 137 -15.99 -6.88 5.40
N LEU A 138 -15.05 -7.11 4.48
CA LEU A 138 -14.71 -8.47 4.05
C LEU A 138 -14.20 -9.29 5.26
N PRO A 139 -14.41 -10.61 5.29
CA PRO A 139 -13.90 -11.44 6.37
C PRO A 139 -12.37 -11.43 6.42
N GLU A 140 -11.77 -11.45 7.61
CA GLU A 140 -10.30 -11.46 7.78
C GLU A 140 -9.63 -12.63 7.03
N SER A 141 -10.36 -13.74 6.84
CA SER A 141 -9.91 -14.90 6.07
C SER A 141 -9.68 -14.61 4.59
N PHE A 142 -10.09 -13.44 4.09
CA PHE A 142 -9.84 -13.00 2.72
C PHE A 142 -8.33 -12.99 2.41
N ILE A 143 -7.50 -12.43 3.29
CA ILE A 143 -6.04 -12.43 3.12
C ILE A 143 -5.47 -13.85 3.17
N ASP A 144 -5.97 -14.70 4.07
CA ASP A 144 -5.50 -16.09 4.12
C ASP A 144 -5.85 -16.84 2.83
N ASN A 145 -6.99 -16.50 2.21
CA ASN A 145 -7.45 -17.09 0.97
C ASN A 145 -6.64 -16.61 -0.25
N THR A 146 -6.23 -15.35 -0.31
CA THR A 146 -5.46 -14.80 -1.45
C THR A 146 -4.03 -15.36 -1.51
N LEU A 147 -3.51 -15.95 -0.43
CA LEU A 147 -2.20 -16.58 -0.37
C LEU A 147 -2.22 -18.08 -0.73
N LYS A 148 -3.41 -18.66 -0.95
CA LYS A 148 -3.60 -20.06 -1.39
C LYS A 148 -3.52 -20.20 -2.91
N ASP A 149 -3.49 -21.44 -3.39
CA ASP A 149 -3.43 -21.77 -4.82
C ASP A 149 -4.78 -21.56 -5.53
N ASN A 150 -5.22 -20.30 -5.60
CA ASN A 150 -6.41 -19.82 -6.29
C ASN A 150 -6.11 -18.51 -7.03
N ASP A 151 -7.05 -18.04 -7.85
CA ASP A 151 -6.96 -16.75 -8.52
C ASP A 151 -7.97 -15.78 -7.90
N VAL A 152 -7.46 -14.71 -7.29
CA VAL A 152 -8.26 -13.67 -6.63
C VAL A 152 -7.78 -12.30 -7.07
N ASN A 153 -8.70 -11.46 -7.54
CA ASN A 153 -8.36 -10.09 -7.92
C ASN A 153 -8.29 -9.20 -6.69
N VAL A 154 -7.07 -8.91 -6.22
CA VAL A 154 -6.82 -7.93 -5.17
C VAL A 154 -6.65 -6.53 -5.82
N PRO A 155 -7.34 -5.48 -5.33
CA PRO A 155 -7.18 -4.12 -5.84
C PRO A 155 -5.78 -3.61 -5.56
N THR A 156 -5.32 -2.66 -6.37
CA THR A 156 -4.00 -2.03 -6.20
C THR A 156 -4.19 -0.67 -5.56
N ALA A 157 -3.61 -0.46 -4.36
CA ALA A 157 -3.55 0.86 -3.73
C ALA A 157 -2.83 1.89 -4.62
N PRO A 158 -2.96 3.22 -4.39
CA PRO A 158 -2.25 4.25 -5.11
C PRO A 158 -0.74 4.12 -4.86
N GLY A 159 0.07 4.80 -5.67
CA GLY A 159 1.53 4.80 -5.48
C GLY A 159 1.97 5.80 -4.42
N GLU A 160 1.14 6.81 -4.20
CA GLU A 160 1.27 7.88 -3.23
C GLU A 160 1.40 7.30 -1.83
N GLY A 161 2.43 7.74 -1.09
CA GLY A 161 2.75 7.22 0.24
C GLY A 161 3.69 5.99 0.26
N LEU A 162 3.97 5.35 -0.89
CA LEU A 162 4.96 4.27 -0.94
C LEU A 162 6.37 4.83 -1.20
N MET A 163 7.24 4.72 -0.19
CA MET A 163 8.64 5.15 -0.27
C MET A 163 9.60 3.99 0.01
N LEU A 164 10.65 3.86 -0.81
CA LEU A 164 11.77 2.96 -0.54
C LEU A 164 12.68 3.59 0.52
N ASN A 165 12.68 3.03 1.73
CA ASN A 165 13.49 3.58 2.83
C ASN A 165 14.97 3.17 2.78
N ARG A 166 15.26 1.90 2.48
CA ARG A 166 16.63 1.36 2.49
C ARG A 166 16.74 0.10 1.63
N VAL A 167 17.87 -0.05 0.95
CA VAL A 167 18.31 -1.31 0.33
C VAL A 167 19.33 -1.98 1.25
N ALA A 168 19.10 -3.25 1.58
CA ALA A 168 19.96 -4.02 2.47
C ALA A 168 20.90 -4.93 1.66
N TYR A 169 22.20 -4.82 1.92
CA TYR A 169 23.24 -5.63 1.28
C TYR A 169 23.86 -6.66 2.24
N ASP A 170 23.26 -6.88 3.41
CA ASP A 170 23.84 -7.72 4.48
C ASP A 170 24.17 -9.13 3.97
N ARG A 171 23.25 -9.76 3.22
CA ARG A 171 23.47 -11.10 2.64
C ARG A 171 24.59 -11.12 1.60
N TYR A 172 24.68 -10.09 0.77
CA TYR A 172 25.77 -9.96 -0.21
C TYR A 172 27.12 -9.80 0.50
N ASN A 173 27.19 -8.88 1.46
CA ASN A 173 28.40 -8.58 2.21
C ASN A 173 28.89 -9.79 3.03
N ASN A 174 27.98 -10.53 3.67
CA ASN A 174 28.31 -11.68 4.51
C ASN A 174 28.72 -12.92 3.70
N ASN A 175 28.16 -13.11 2.50
CA ASN A 175 28.44 -14.27 1.66
C ASN A 175 29.43 -13.98 0.52
N ARG A 176 30.11 -12.84 0.57
CA ARG A 176 31.05 -12.42 -0.48
C ARG A 176 32.24 -13.37 -0.54
N LYS A 177 32.59 -13.85 -1.74
CA LYS A 177 33.87 -14.53 -1.99
C LYS A 177 35.01 -13.50 -1.96
N LYS A 178 36.21 -13.91 -1.53
CA LYS A 178 37.36 -13.00 -1.36
C LYS A 178 37.75 -12.24 -2.64
N ASP A 179 37.39 -12.78 -3.80
CA ASP A 179 37.84 -12.31 -5.12
C ASP A 179 36.85 -11.35 -5.80
N ILE A 180 35.75 -10.97 -5.12
CA ILE A 180 34.68 -10.11 -5.63
C ILE A 180 34.88 -8.68 -5.08
N PRO A 181 34.52 -7.61 -5.84
CA PRO A 181 34.65 -6.20 -5.45
C PRO A 181 34.19 -5.87 -4.02
N GLU A 182 34.74 -4.77 -3.50
CA GLU A 182 34.60 -4.29 -2.12
C GLU A 182 33.18 -4.41 -1.53
N PRO A 183 33.05 -4.61 -0.20
CA PRO A 183 31.74 -4.65 0.44
C PRO A 183 30.98 -3.38 0.10
N VAL A 184 29.69 -3.53 -0.20
CA VAL A 184 28.82 -2.37 -0.34
C VAL A 184 28.67 -1.80 1.06
N LYS A 185 29.31 -0.66 1.30
CA LYS A 185 29.18 0.05 2.57
C LYS A 185 27.69 0.35 2.75
N PRO A 186 27.08 -0.02 3.90
CA PRO A 186 25.74 0.45 4.20
C PRO A 186 25.79 1.98 4.10
N TRP A 187 24.92 2.56 3.29
CA TRP A 187 24.79 4.00 3.31
C TRP A 187 24.40 4.41 4.74
N ASP A 188 25.10 5.39 5.30
CA ASP A 188 24.90 5.78 6.68
C ASP A 188 23.49 6.36 6.82
N SER A 189 22.58 5.54 7.34
CA SER A 189 21.16 5.84 7.42
C SER A 189 20.82 6.96 8.43
N LYS A 190 21.83 7.56 9.06
CA LYS A 190 21.73 8.58 10.09
C LYS A 190 22.35 9.92 9.69
N THR A 191 22.56 10.17 8.40
CA THR A 191 22.93 11.51 7.96
C THR A 191 21.75 12.46 8.18
N GLU A 192 22.05 13.68 8.65
CA GLU A 192 21.06 14.74 8.81
C GLU A 192 20.36 15.07 7.49
N GLU A 193 21.09 14.98 6.38
CA GLU A 193 20.57 15.15 5.03
C GLU A 193 19.45 14.17 4.68
N LEU A 194 19.61 12.87 4.99
CA LEU A 194 18.58 11.86 4.74
C LEU A 194 17.34 12.12 5.59
N GLU A 195 17.53 12.47 6.86
CA GLU A 195 16.39 12.72 7.75
C GLU A 195 15.61 13.96 7.30
N ASN A 196 16.30 15.03 6.92
CA ASN A 196 15.68 16.21 6.33
C ASN A 196 14.94 15.87 5.03
N PHE A 197 15.52 15.03 4.17
CA PHE A 197 14.86 14.56 2.96
C PHE A 197 13.60 13.73 3.26
N ARG A 198 13.65 12.84 4.27
CA ARG A 198 12.48 12.07 4.71
C ARG A 198 11.38 12.97 5.23
N ILE A 199 11.72 13.93 6.09
CA ILE A 199 10.76 14.90 6.63
C ILE A 199 10.12 15.70 5.49
N GLY A 200 10.94 16.18 4.54
CA GLY A 200 10.45 16.89 3.36
C GLY A 200 9.50 16.06 2.50
N LEU A 201 9.82 14.78 2.28
CA LEU A 201 8.93 13.86 1.54
C LEU A 201 7.63 13.57 2.28
N VAL A 202 7.68 13.36 3.60
CA VAL A 202 6.47 13.14 4.40
C VAL A 202 5.58 14.36 4.34
N ASN A 203 6.12 15.57 4.51
CA ASN A 203 5.36 16.82 4.41
C ASN A 203 4.85 17.13 2.98
N TYR A 204 5.42 16.50 1.95
CA TYR A 204 4.91 16.63 0.58
C TYR A 204 3.75 15.65 0.31
N ILE A 205 3.74 14.50 0.97
CA ILE A 205 2.73 13.44 0.80
C ILE A 205 1.52 13.68 1.72
N CYS A 206 1.79 14.09 2.96
CA CYS A 206 0.82 14.31 4.03
C CYS A 206 0.44 15.78 4.10
#